data_AF-A0A2S2NCJ3-F1
#
_entry.id   AF-A0A2S2NCJ3-F1
#
_cell.length_a   1.000
_cell.length_b   1.000
_cell.length_c   1.000
_cell.angle_alpha   90.00
_cell.angle_beta   90.00
_cell.angle_gamma   90.00
#
_symmetry.space_group_name_H-M   'P 1'
#
loop_
_entity.id
_entity.type
_entity.pdbx_description
1 polymer ?
#
loop_
_entity_poly.entity_id
_entity_poly.type
_entity_poly.pdbx_seq_one_letter_code
_entity_poly.pdbx_strand_id
1 'polypeptide(L)'
;TVAKIFRALQDATKDQSLGMCTATVMFVLSQDRLNMDLDRDCLELMLNLLENDTSHDQALDDCGLTDHQLQKTRERVIQLCSEIKSQGAAKYLNTDNITVGQLAMETLLSLTSARAGEWFKEEMRQLGGLDHIVRTVVQCCNHVDSMTNVWSPTLIDRIKKVDRCLRILENVTIQNEENNVYLLDFENGILIDTLIRMFKVCDYEIPLYPSYDENDKDSIGAVLRECLTANLKVLINLSHDSNQITHGSKIGQKDGVIDTTLHIFLKVPEYVPHDEKFDIMFLTLTLLINLVEINMENRKLIAEAKAPDTSDVHHDSMKSFAIEALVKMFFQQEELAKTEEKKTDEILDGENKQTEKPAKDAPLKAHTQYIEETIALLVEKAGQNMQHTMIASYIAILLGYITMDDKVIN
;
A
#
# COMPACT_ATOMS: atom_id res chain seq x y z
N THR A 1 -30.96 1.49 -19.58
CA THR A 1 -30.16 1.89 -18.41
C THR A 1 -28.86 1.11 -18.43
N VAL A 2 -27.78 1.73 -17.98
CA VAL A 2 -26.43 1.13 -17.88
C VAL A 2 -26.48 -0.24 -17.19
N ALA A 3 -27.25 -0.39 -16.11
CA ALA A 3 -27.49 -1.66 -15.43
C ALA A 3 -27.97 -2.82 -16.34
N LYS A 4 -28.83 -2.56 -17.33
CA LYS A 4 -29.31 -3.61 -18.25
C LYS A 4 -28.19 -4.12 -19.18
N ILE A 5 -27.22 -3.27 -19.50
CA ILE A 5 -26.07 -3.64 -20.33
C ILE A 5 -25.18 -4.59 -19.53
N PHE A 6 -24.85 -4.26 -18.29
CA PHE A 6 -23.98 -5.09 -17.46
C PHE A 6 -24.63 -6.40 -17.02
N ARG A 7 -25.95 -6.43 -16.79
CA ARG A 7 -26.67 -7.71 -16.61
C ARG A 7 -26.57 -8.64 -17.82
N ALA A 8 -26.51 -8.08 -19.03
CA ALA A 8 -26.33 -8.88 -20.24
C ALA A 8 -24.88 -9.32 -20.48
N LEU A 9 -23.92 -8.81 -19.69
CA LEU A 9 -22.49 -9.09 -19.79
C LEU A 9 -21.98 -9.91 -18.59
N GLN A 10 -22.84 -10.60 -17.84
CA GLN A 10 -22.43 -11.40 -16.68
C GLN A 10 -21.48 -12.56 -17.05
N ASP A 11 -21.54 -13.03 -18.29
CA ASP A 11 -20.66 -14.05 -18.85
C ASP A 11 -19.28 -13.50 -19.26
N ALA A 12 -19.03 -12.19 -19.14
CA ALA A 12 -17.73 -11.58 -19.43
C ALA A 12 -16.57 -12.10 -18.57
N THR A 13 -16.86 -12.77 -17.46
CA THR A 13 -15.87 -13.43 -16.60
C THR A 13 -15.32 -14.72 -17.21
N LYS A 14 -15.98 -15.27 -18.23
CA LYS A 14 -15.61 -16.53 -18.90
C LYS A 14 -14.80 -16.32 -20.18
N ASP A 15 -14.82 -15.12 -20.74
CA ASP A 15 -14.15 -14.75 -21.99
C ASP A 15 -13.25 -13.54 -21.74
N GLN A 16 -11.95 -13.67 -21.99
CA GLN A 16 -10.97 -12.62 -21.72
C GLN A 16 -11.19 -11.36 -22.57
N SER A 17 -11.61 -11.52 -23.84
CA SER A 17 -11.87 -10.39 -24.74
C SER A 17 -13.10 -9.60 -24.28
N LEU A 18 -14.16 -10.32 -23.91
CA LEU A 18 -15.39 -9.74 -23.40
C LEU A 18 -15.18 -9.11 -22.03
N GLY A 19 -14.40 -9.76 -21.15
CA GLY A 19 -13.99 -9.23 -19.85
C GLY A 19 -13.22 -7.92 -19.98
N MET A 20 -12.23 -7.87 -20.88
CA MET A 20 -11.45 -6.66 -21.14
C MET A 20 -12.32 -5.52 -21.69
N CYS A 21 -13.22 -5.79 -22.64
CA CYS A 21 -14.15 -4.79 -23.16
C CYS A 21 -15.11 -4.30 -22.07
N THR A 22 -15.65 -5.21 -21.27
CA THR A 22 -16.60 -4.91 -20.19
C THR A 22 -15.96 -4.04 -19.12
N ALA A 23 -14.76 -4.41 -18.65
CA ALA A 23 -13.99 -3.64 -17.68
C ALA A 23 -13.63 -2.25 -18.24
N THR A 24 -13.28 -2.15 -19.52
CA THR A 24 -13.01 -0.85 -20.18
C THR A 24 -14.25 0.04 -20.21
N VAL A 25 -15.42 -0.51 -20.56
CA VAL A 25 -16.67 0.25 -20.59
C VAL A 25 -17.05 0.72 -19.18
N MET A 26 -16.92 -0.16 -18.17
CA MET A 26 -17.14 0.21 -16.76
C MET A 26 -16.19 1.34 -16.31
N PHE A 27 -14.91 1.24 -16.66
CA PHE A 27 -13.90 2.23 -16.32
C PHE A 27 -14.14 3.59 -16.99
N VAL A 28 -14.52 3.60 -18.26
CA VAL A 28 -14.86 4.85 -18.97
C VAL A 28 -16.10 5.49 -18.35
N LEU A 29 -17.12 4.69 -18.04
CA LEU A 29 -18.35 5.19 -17.41
C LEU A 29 -18.12 5.68 -15.98
N SER A 30 -17.14 5.13 -15.24
CA SER A 30 -16.82 5.62 -13.89
C SER A 30 -16.17 7.00 -13.87
N GLN A 31 -15.60 7.47 -14.98
CA GLN A 31 -15.04 8.83 -15.05
C GLN A 31 -16.15 9.89 -15.12
N ASP A 32 -17.28 9.56 -15.73
CA ASP A 32 -18.45 10.45 -15.83
C ASP A 32 -19.34 10.28 -14.59
N ARG A 33 -19.06 11.08 -13.55
CA ARG A 33 -19.71 11.08 -12.22
C ARG A 33 -21.26 11.05 -12.20
N LEU A 34 -21.94 11.25 -13.32
CA LEU A 34 -23.37 11.54 -13.37
C LEU A 34 -24.29 10.35 -13.67
N ASN A 35 -23.80 9.15 -14.03
CA ASN A 35 -24.69 8.14 -14.65
C ASN A 35 -24.44 6.66 -14.31
N MET A 36 -23.58 6.32 -13.35
CA MET A 36 -23.48 4.92 -12.94
C MET A 36 -24.55 4.56 -11.91
N ASP A 37 -25.76 4.29 -12.42
CA ASP A 37 -26.75 3.44 -11.76
C ASP A 37 -26.16 2.02 -11.67
N LEU A 38 -25.30 1.82 -10.67
CA LEU A 38 -24.75 0.52 -10.32
C LEU A 38 -25.76 -0.19 -9.42
N ASP A 39 -26.31 -1.29 -9.91
CA ASP A 39 -27.04 -2.22 -9.07
C ASP A 39 -26.10 -3.32 -8.56
N ARG A 40 -26.65 -4.20 -7.73
CA ARG A 40 -25.94 -5.35 -7.17
C ARG A 40 -25.27 -6.20 -8.26
N ASP A 41 -25.97 -6.44 -9.37
CA ASP A 41 -25.49 -7.27 -10.47
C ASP A 41 -24.26 -6.65 -11.16
N CYS A 42 -24.25 -5.32 -11.33
CA CYS A 42 -23.10 -4.58 -11.86
C CYS A 42 -21.90 -4.66 -10.92
N LEU A 43 -22.12 -4.51 -9.61
CA LEU A 43 -21.05 -4.58 -8.61
C LEU A 43 -20.46 -5.99 -8.54
N GLU A 44 -21.31 -7.01 -8.54
CA GLU A 44 -20.89 -8.41 -8.56
C GLU A 44 -20.08 -8.73 -9.81
N LEU A 45 -20.50 -8.27 -10.99
CA LEU A 45 -19.73 -8.41 -12.22
C LEU A 45 -18.35 -7.73 -12.12
N MET A 46 -18.30 -6.50 -11.59
CA MET A 46 -17.04 -5.76 -11.44
C MET A 46 -16.07 -6.47 -10.49
N LEU A 47 -16.58 -7.03 -9.40
CA LEU A 47 -15.80 -7.82 -8.46
C LEU A 47 -15.32 -9.14 -9.06
N ASN A 48 -16.18 -9.86 -9.80
CA ASN A 48 -15.77 -11.08 -10.49
C ASN A 48 -14.72 -10.80 -11.59
N LEU A 49 -14.73 -9.64 -12.24
CA LEU A 49 -13.70 -9.21 -13.20
C LEU A 49 -12.37 -8.88 -12.50
N LEU A 50 -12.42 -8.28 -11.31
CA LEU A 50 -11.24 -8.07 -10.46
C LEU A 50 -10.59 -9.41 -10.08
N GLU A 51 -11.43 -10.41 -9.79
CA GLU A 51 -11.01 -11.72 -9.33
C GLU A 51 -10.39 -12.62 -10.41
N ASN A 52 -10.93 -12.56 -11.63
CA ASN A 52 -10.55 -13.41 -12.76
C ASN A 52 -9.53 -12.69 -13.64
N ASP A 53 -8.34 -12.44 -13.09
CA ASP A 53 -7.18 -12.07 -13.92
C ASP A 53 -6.63 -13.36 -14.54
N THR A 54 -7.16 -13.75 -15.69
CA THR A 54 -6.49 -14.75 -16.52
C THR A 54 -5.19 -14.12 -17.02
N SER A 55 -4.08 -14.48 -16.39
CA SER A 55 -2.74 -14.25 -16.95
C SER A 55 -2.74 -14.69 -18.41
N HIS A 56 -2.09 -13.91 -19.28
CA HIS A 56 -2.05 -14.04 -20.74
C HIS A 56 -1.88 -15.46 -21.29
N ASP A 57 -1.33 -16.39 -20.51
CA ASP A 57 -0.94 -17.72 -20.98
C ASP A 57 -2.05 -18.79 -21.02
N GLN A 58 -3.20 -18.59 -20.38
CA GLN A 58 -4.21 -19.68 -20.25
C GLN A 58 -5.51 -19.50 -21.05
N ALA A 59 -5.69 -18.39 -21.75
CA ALA A 59 -6.98 -18.03 -22.35
C ALA A 59 -7.09 -18.28 -23.88
N LEU A 60 -6.06 -18.81 -24.52
CA LEU A 60 -6.01 -18.96 -25.97
C LEU A 60 -6.90 -20.08 -26.55
N ASP A 61 -7.48 -20.96 -25.72
CA ASP A 61 -8.10 -22.19 -26.23
C ASP A 61 -9.62 -22.17 -26.40
N ASP A 62 -10.35 -21.12 -25.97
CA ASP A 62 -11.84 -21.18 -25.97
C ASP A 62 -12.56 -19.93 -26.51
N CYS A 63 -11.83 -18.91 -26.93
CA CYS A 63 -12.42 -17.72 -27.54
C CYS A 63 -12.32 -17.87 -29.07
N GLY A 64 -13.42 -18.13 -29.78
CA GLY A 64 -13.47 -18.23 -31.24
C GLY A 64 -13.11 -16.96 -32.03
N LEU A 65 -12.30 -16.06 -31.47
CA LEU A 65 -11.66 -14.93 -32.14
C LEU A 65 -10.24 -15.32 -32.60
N THR A 66 -9.77 -14.67 -33.67
CA THR A 66 -8.37 -14.80 -34.11
C THR A 66 -7.45 -13.94 -33.22
N ASP A 67 -6.21 -14.38 -32.95
CA ASP A 67 -5.20 -13.63 -32.17
C ASP A 67 -5.08 -12.16 -32.60
N HIS A 68 -5.26 -11.91 -33.90
CA HIS A 68 -5.24 -10.57 -34.49
C HIS A 68 -6.39 -9.65 -33.98
N GLN A 69 -7.58 -10.19 -33.73
CA GLN A 69 -8.71 -9.42 -33.21
C GLN A 69 -8.54 -9.09 -31.72
N LEU A 70 -7.98 -10.03 -30.94
CA LEU A 70 -7.63 -9.80 -29.55
C LEU A 70 -6.58 -8.68 -29.42
N GLN A 71 -5.51 -8.77 -30.22
CA GLN A 71 -4.46 -7.76 -30.26
C GLN A 71 -4.99 -6.37 -30.63
N LYS A 72 -5.85 -6.29 -31.67
CA LYS A 72 -6.46 -5.02 -32.08
C LYS A 72 -7.38 -4.43 -31.01
N THR A 73 -8.11 -5.27 -30.29
CA THR A 73 -8.96 -4.84 -29.17
C THR A 73 -8.11 -4.27 -28.04
N ARG A 74 -7.02 -4.97 -27.71
CA ARG A 74 -6.07 -4.53 -26.69
C ARG A 74 -5.41 -3.19 -27.02
N GLU A 75 -4.94 -3.01 -28.25
CA GLU A 75 -4.36 -1.74 -28.73
C GLU A 75 -5.36 -0.58 -28.57
N ARG A 76 -6.63 -0.83 -28.88
CA ARG A 76 -7.69 0.18 -28.73
C ARG A 76 -7.98 0.50 -27.26
N VAL A 77 -7.97 -0.50 -26.38
CA VAL A 77 -8.11 -0.30 -24.92
C VAL A 77 -6.94 0.52 -24.39
N ILE A 78 -5.70 0.21 -24.78
CA ILE A 78 -4.49 0.96 -24.37
C ILE A 78 -4.58 2.42 -24.84
N GLN A 79 -5.01 2.64 -26.09
CA GLN A 79 -5.19 3.98 -26.62
C GLN A 79 -6.23 4.77 -25.80
N LEU A 80 -7.41 4.21 -25.56
CA LEU A 80 -8.48 4.85 -24.78
C LEU A 80 -8.03 5.16 -23.35
N CYS A 81 -7.35 4.22 -22.71
CA CYS A 81 -6.80 4.38 -21.37
C CYS A 81 -5.73 5.48 -21.31
N SER A 82 -4.89 5.58 -22.34
CA SER A 82 -3.87 6.63 -22.46
C SER A 82 -4.49 8.01 -22.68
N GLU A 83 -5.56 8.08 -23.47
CA GLU A 83 -6.34 9.31 -23.68
C GLU A 83 -6.99 9.77 -22.37
N ILE A 84 -7.63 8.86 -21.61
CA ILE A 84 -8.22 9.16 -20.29
C ILE A 84 -7.13 9.60 -19.29
N LYS A 85 -5.97 8.94 -19.30
CA LYS A 85 -4.80 9.30 -18.48
C LYS A 85 -4.29 10.70 -18.79
N SER A 86 -4.21 11.07 -20.07
CA SER A 86 -3.79 12.40 -20.50
C SER A 86 -4.76 13.53 -20.07
N GLN A 87 -6.03 13.19 -19.84
CA GLN A 87 -7.04 14.11 -19.31
C GLN A 87 -6.98 14.27 -17.77
N GLY A 88 -6.02 13.62 -17.11
CA GLY A 88 -5.82 13.69 -15.66
C GLY A 88 -6.71 12.75 -14.85
N ALA A 89 -7.43 11.83 -15.51
CA ALA A 89 -8.18 10.75 -14.88
C ALA A 89 -7.31 9.47 -14.84
N ALA A 90 -7.38 8.66 -13.77
CA ALA A 90 -6.60 7.42 -13.59
C ALA A 90 -5.06 7.57 -13.53
N LYS A 91 -4.59 8.23 -12.47
CA LYS A 91 -3.17 8.49 -12.19
C LYS A 91 -2.32 7.21 -12.05
N TYR A 92 -2.91 6.09 -11.64
CA TYR A 92 -2.21 4.84 -11.30
C TYR A 92 -2.27 3.76 -12.39
N LEU A 93 -2.99 4.02 -13.48
CA LEU A 93 -3.10 3.05 -14.57
C LEU A 93 -1.76 2.91 -15.31
N ASN A 94 -1.20 1.70 -15.29
CA ASN A 94 -0.02 1.35 -16.08
C ASN A 94 -0.49 1.01 -17.50
N THR A 95 -0.14 1.85 -18.47
CA THR A 95 -0.52 1.71 -19.87
C THR A 95 0.21 0.56 -20.57
N ASP A 96 1.30 0.07 -19.99
CA ASP A 96 2.19 -0.90 -20.63
C ASP A 96 1.71 -2.34 -20.43
N ASN A 97 0.95 -2.61 -19.36
CA ASN A 97 0.41 -3.94 -19.08
C ASN A 97 -1.02 -3.90 -18.54
N ILE A 98 -1.97 -3.49 -19.38
CA ILE A 98 -3.39 -3.44 -19.01
C ILE A 98 -3.99 -4.85 -18.94
N THR A 99 -4.46 -5.24 -17.75
CA THR A 99 -5.23 -6.47 -17.51
C THR A 99 -6.70 -6.15 -17.19
N VAL A 100 -7.57 -7.18 -17.27
CA VAL A 100 -8.99 -7.05 -16.90
C VAL A 100 -9.11 -6.66 -15.42
N GLY A 101 -8.34 -7.32 -14.56
CA GLY A 101 -8.33 -7.04 -13.13
C GLY A 101 -7.84 -5.63 -12.81
N GLN A 102 -6.85 -5.11 -13.53
CA GLN A 102 -6.36 -3.75 -13.34
C GLN A 102 -7.41 -2.69 -13.71
N LEU A 103 -8.15 -2.89 -14.81
CA LEU A 103 -9.24 -1.99 -15.20
C LEU A 103 -10.40 -2.04 -14.20
N ALA A 104 -10.78 -3.23 -13.75
CA ALA A 104 -11.82 -3.41 -12.73
C ALA A 104 -11.41 -2.72 -11.41
N MET A 105 -10.15 -2.89 -11.01
CA MET A 105 -9.58 -2.23 -9.83
C MET A 105 -9.61 -0.71 -9.97
N GLU A 106 -9.11 -0.14 -11.07
CA GLU A 106 -9.11 1.31 -11.30
C GLU A 106 -10.53 1.89 -11.33
N THR A 107 -11.51 1.13 -11.83
CA THR A 107 -12.92 1.49 -11.77
C THR A 107 -13.39 1.59 -10.31
N LEU A 108 -13.13 0.57 -9.48
CA LEU A 108 -13.51 0.56 -8.06
C LEU A 108 -12.78 1.66 -7.28
N LEU A 109 -11.48 1.88 -7.52
CA LEU A 109 -10.72 2.95 -6.89
C LEU A 109 -11.28 4.33 -7.28
N SER A 110 -11.67 4.51 -8.54
CA SER A 110 -12.29 5.75 -9.03
C SER A 110 -13.61 6.04 -8.30
N LEU A 111 -14.47 5.03 -8.16
CA LEU A 111 -15.78 5.15 -7.51
C LEU A 111 -15.72 5.29 -5.99
N THR A 112 -14.67 4.75 -5.36
CA THR A 112 -14.45 4.84 -3.90
C THR A 112 -13.55 6.01 -3.50
N SER A 113 -13.05 6.78 -4.47
CA SER A 113 -12.15 7.90 -4.22
C SER A 113 -12.82 9.03 -3.45
N ALA A 114 -12.02 9.87 -2.77
CA ALA A 114 -12.50 11.10 -2.14
C ALA A 114 -13.23 12.04 -3.13
N ARG A 115 -12.89 11.93 -4.43
CA ARG A 115 -13.53 12.67 -5.53
C ARG A 115 -14.99 12.22 -5.75
N ALA A 116 -15.28 10.93 -5.53
CA ALA A 116 -16.59 10.33 -5.75
C ALA A 116 -17.53 10.50 -4.54
N GLY A 117 -16.97 10.67 -3.34
CA GLY A 117 -17.72 10.86 -2.09
C GLY A 117 -18.00 9.55 -1.35
N GLU A 118 -18.79 9.63 -0.28
CA GLU A 118 -19.03 8.50 0.65
C GLU A 118 -20.11 7.53 0.16
N TRP A 119 -21.05 7.98 -0.69
CA TRP A 119 -22.19 7.19 -1.13
C TRP A 119 -21.79 5.79 -1.65
N PHE A 120 -20.81 5.71 -2.54
CA PHE A 120 -20.42 4.41 -3.10
C PHE A 120 -19.71 3.50 -2.08
N LYS A 121 -19.04 4.07 -1.08
CA LYS A 121 -18.43 3.28 0.01
C LYS A 121 -19.51 2.58 0.84
N GLU A 122 -20.63 3.27 1.09
CA GLU A 122 -21.77 2.69 1.80
C GLU A 122 -22.51 1.65 0.94
N GLU A 123 -22.75 1.94 -0.34
CA GLU A 123 -23.36 0.99 -1.27
C GLU A 123 -22.51 -0.28 -1.41
N MET A 124 -21.18 -0.16 -1.46
CA MET A 124 -20.29 -1.32 -1.51
C MET A 124 -20.50 -2.26 -0.33
N ARG A 125 -20.82 -1.73 0.86
CA ARG A 125 -21.20 -2.53 2.03
C ARG A 125 -22.63 -3.06 1.90
N GLN A 126 -23.61 -2.21 1.58
CA GLN A 126 -25.03 -2.60 1.53
C GLN A 126 -25.33 -3.67 0.47
N LEU A 127 -24.61 -3.65 -0.66
CA LEU A 127 -24.77 -4.62 -1.74
C LEU A 127 -23.94 -5.90 -1.55
N GLY A 128 -23.19 -6.02 -0.45
CA GLY A 128 -22.36 -7.19 -0.12
C GLY A 128 -21.03 -7.24 -0.88
N GLY A 129 -20.57 -6.13 -1.44
CA GLY A 129 -19.28 -6.04 -2.11
C GLY A 129 -18.09 -6.18 -1.14
N LEU A 130 -18.20 -5.62 0.07
CA LEU A 130 -17.19 -5.83 1.11
C LEU A 130 -17.06 -7.30 1.50
N ASP A 131 -18.18 -8.00 1.67
CA ASP A 131 -18.22 -9.42 2.01
C ASP A 131 -17.47 -10.26 0.98
N HIS A 132 -17.73 -9.97 -0.30
CA HIS A 132 -17.06 -10.65 -1.40
C HIS A 132 -15.55 -10.42 -1.32
N ILE A 133 -15.08 -9.16 -1.24
CA ILE A 133 -13.66 -8.82 -1.15
C ILE A 133 -13.00 -9.51 0.06
N VAL A 134 -13.63 -9.49 1.23
CA VAL A 134 -13.09 -10.16 2.43
C VAL A 134 -12.95 -11.66 2.20
N ARG A 135 -13.98 -12.32 1.65
CA ARG A 135 -13.91 -13.76 1.32
C ARG A 135 -12.79 -14.05 0.32
N THR A 136 -12.60 -13.19 -0.68
CA THR A 136 -11.51 -13.30 -1.67
C THR A 136 -10.14 -13.25 -0.98
N VAL A 137 -9.92 -12.26 -0.11
CA VAL A 137 -8.68 -12.10 0.65
C VAL A 137 -8.41 -13.33 1.51
N VAL A 138 -9.40 -13.77 2.29
CA VAL A 138 -9.30 -14.97 3.14
C VAL A 138 -8.94 -16.21 2.32
N GLN A 139 -9.64 -16.45 1.21
CA GLN A 139 -9.39 -17.61 0.36
C GLN A 139 -7.99 -17.60 -0.28
N CYS A 140 -7.51 -16.43 -0.71
CA CYS A 140 -6.17 -16.28 -1.27
C CYS A 140 -5.08 -16.52 -0.21
N CYS A 141 -5.26 -15.97 0.99
CA CYS A 141 -4.31 -16.08 2.09
C CYS A 141 -4.30 -17.45 2.79
N ASN A 142 -5.34 -18.27 2.66
CA ASN A 142 -5.40 -19.61 3.27
C ASN A 142 -4.27 -20.56 2.82
N HIS A 143 -3.59 -20.26 1.71
CA HIS A 143 -2.51 -21.07 1.15
C HIS A 143 -1.11 -20.50 1.48
N VAL A 144 -1.04 -19.48 2.32
CA VAL A 144 0.19 -18.77 2.66
C VAL A 144 0.56 -19.06 4.12
N ASP A 145 1.74 -19.64 4.36
CA ASP A 145 2.28 -19.97 5.68
C ASP A 145 3.76 -19.58 5.79
N SER A 146 4.06 -18.69 6.73
CA SER A 146 5.39 -18.14 7.01
C SER A 146 6.55 -19.15 7.07
N MET A 147 6.33 -20.41 7.46
CA MET A 147 7.44 -21.36 7.63
C MET A 147 7.63 -22.32 6.45
N THR A 148 6.64 -22.45 5.58
CA THR A 148 6.60 -23.52 4.56
C THR A 148 6.31 -23.03 3.15
N ASN A 149 6.30 -21.71 2.95
CA ASN A 149 5.99 -21.14 1.65
C ASN A 149 6.99 -21.61 0.59
N VAL A 150 6.44 -22.22 -0.47
CA VAL A 150 7.14 -22.40 -1.74
C VAL A 150 6.48 -21.46 -2.72
N TRP A 151 7.15 -20.34 -3.00
CA TRP A 151 6.66 -19.28 -3.88
C TRP A 151 6.56 -19.76 -5.33
N SER A 152 5.39 -20.29 -5.67
CA SER A 152 5.01 -20.65 -7.03
C SER A 152 4.33 -19.47 -7.75
N PRO A 153 4.34 -19.43 -9.10
CA PRO A 153 3.63 -18.38 -9.84
C PRO A 153 2.17 -18.22 -9.41
N THR A 154 1.47 -19.34 -9.14
CA THR A 154 0.09 -19.33 -8.64
C THR A 154 -0.05 -18.67 -7.27
N LEU A 155 0.93 -18.84 -6.38
CA LEU A 155 0.90 -18.18 -5.07
C LEU A 155 1.16 -16.68 -5.21
N ILE A 156 2.07 -16.28 -6.10
CA ILE A 156 2.35 -14.88 -6.41
C ILE A 156 1.12 -14.19 -7.00
N ASP A 157 0.40 -14.83 -7.92
CA ASP A 157 -0.85 -14.29 -8.47
C ASP A 157 -1.92 -14.12 -7.40
N ARG A 158 -1.99 -15.03 -6.42
CA ARG A 158 -2.88 -14.89 -5.25
C ARG A 158 -2.50 -13.69 -4.40
N ILE A 159 -1.21 -13.43 -4.16
CA ILE A 159 -0.77 -12.24 -3.40
C ILE A 159 -1.06 -10.95 -4.17
N LYS A 160 -0.81 -10.92 -5.48
CA LYS A 160 -1.19 -9.78 -6.34
C LYS A 160 -2.71 -9.54 -6.33
N LYS A 161 -3.52 -10.60 -6.21
CA LYS A 161 -4.97 -10.49 -6.04
C LYS A 161 -5.35 -9.94 -4.66
N VAL A 162 -4.66 -10.36 -3.60
CA VAL A 162 -4.83 -9.80 -2.25
C VAL A 162 -4.48 -8.32 -2.23
N ASP A 163 -3.33 -7.91 -2.78
CA ASP A 163 -2.93 -6.50 -2.89
C ASP A 163 -4.04 -5.64 -3.50
N ARG A 164 -4.58 -6.05 -4.66
CA ARG A 164 -5.66 -5.34 -5.35
C ARG A 164 -6.90 -5.18 -4.47
N CYS A 165 -7.27 -6.24 -3.75
CA CYS A 165 -8.39 -6.21 -2.80
C CYS A 165 -8.12 -5.27 -1.63
N LEU A 166 -6.92 -5.30 -1.05
CA LEU A 166 -6.53 -4.45 0.08
C LEU A 166 -6.55 -2.96 -0.28
N ARG A 167 -6.15 -2.60 -1.50
CA ARG A 167 -6.19 -1.20 -1.98
C ARG A 167 -7.63 -0.68 -2.13
N ILE A 168 -8.58 -1.55 -2.45
CA ILE A 168 -10.01 -1.19 -2.42
C ILE A 168 -10.48 -1.05 -0.97
N LEU A 169 -10.11 -1.99 -0.09
CA LEU A 169 -10.42 -1.91 1.34
C LEU A 169 -9.86 -0.63 1.97
N GLU A 170 -8.65 -0.20 1.62
CA GLU A 170 -8.07 1.08 2.03
C GLU A 170 -9.01 2.26 1.67
N ASN A 171 -9.47 2.33 0.43
CA ASN A 171 -10.31 3.44 -0.01
C ASN A 171 -11.70 3.45 0.64
N VAL A 172 -12.30 2.30 0.92
CA VAL A 172 -13.64 2.26 1.54
C VAL A 172 -13.61 2.43 3.04
N THR A 173 -12.44 2.28 3.67
CA THR A 173 -12.23 2.48 5.11
C THR A 173 -11.74 3.89 5.48
N ILE A 174 -11.16 4.62 4.52
CA ILE A 174 -10.71 6.00 4.77
C ILE A 174 -11.90 6.89 5.13
N GLN A 175 -11.84 7.50 6.32
CA GLN A 175 -12.87 8.39 6.86
C GLN A 175 -14.29 7.78 6.82
N ASN A 176 -14.42 6.46 7.03
CA ASN A 176 -15.72 5.79 7.05
C ASN A 176 -15.81 4.84 8.25
N GLU A 177 -16.21 5.39 9.40
CA GLU A 177 -16.35 4.66 10.67
C GLU A 177 -17.27 3.45 10.54
N GLU A 178 -18.32 3.61 9.76
CA GLU A 178 -19.36 2.63 9.49
C GLU A 178 -18.85 1.38 8.75
N ASN A 179 -17.96 1.55 7.77
CA ASN A 179 -17.26 0.44 7.11
C ASN A 179 -16.16 -0.13 8.00
N ASN A 180 -15.47 0.69 8.79
CA ASN A 180 -14.43 0.22 9.71
C ASN A 180 -14.99 -0.74 10.75
N VAL A 181 -16.09 -0.34 11.42
CA VAL A 181 -16.79 -1.19 12.39
C VAL A 181 -17.31 -2.46 11.71
N TYR A 182 -17.91 -2.34 10.53
CA TYR A 182 -18.41 -3.49 9.78
C TYR A 182 -17.30 -4.53 9.52
N LEU A 183 -16.13 -4.08 9.03
CA LEU A 183 -15.01 -4.96 8.69
C LEU A 183 -14.30 -5.55 9.92
N LEU A 184 -14.26 -4.82 11.04
CA LEU A 184 -13.74 -5.30 12.31
C LEU A 184 -14.57 -6.47 12.85
N ASP A 185 -15.90 -6.39 12.76
CA ASP A 185 -16.82 -7.38 13.31
C ASP A 185 -17.19 -8.50 12.32
N PHE A 186 -16.89 -8.33 11.03
CA PHE A 186 -17.27 -9.27 9.97
C PHE A 186 -16.81 -10.71 10.26
N GLU A 187 -17.76 -11.65 10.30
CA GLU A 187 -17.54 -13.07 10.58
C GLU A 187 -16.62 -13.33 11.79
N ASN A 188 -16.83 -12.60 12.90
CA ASN A 188 -16.00 -12.64 14.12
C ASN A 188 -14.55 -12.18 13.91
N GLY A 189 -14.33 -11.18 13.05
CA GLY A 189 -13.01 -10.59 12.82
C GLY A 189 -12.11 -11.44 11.92
N ILE A 190 -12.67 -12.25 11.03
CA ILE A 190 -11.90 -13.12 10.12
C ILE A 190 -10.94 -12.33 9.23
N LEU A 191 -11.32 -11.10 8.84
CA LEU A 191 -10.47 -10.21 8.07
C LEU A 191 -9.23 -9.84 8.89
N ILE A 192 -9.42 -9.38 10.13
CA ILE A 192 -8.34 -8.94 11.02
C ILE A 192 -7.36 -10.08 11.28
N ASP A 193 -7.86 -11.28 11.58
CA ASP A 193 -7.01 -12.45 11.77
C ASP A 193 -6.21 -12.80 10.51
N THR A 194 -6.81 -12.61 9.32
CA THR A 194 -6.14 -12.84 8.04
C THR A 194 -5.09 -11.76 7.73
N LEU A 195 -5.41 -10.48 7.97
CA LEU A 195 -4.48 -9.37 7.80
C LEU A 195 -3.27 -9.54 8.71
N ILE A 196 -3.46 -9.89 9.98
CA ILE A 196 -2.38 -10.14 10.95
C ILE A 196 -1.51 -11.33 10.51
N ARG A 197 -2.10 -12.43 10.03
CA ARG A 197 -1.31 -13.54 9.47
C ARG A 197 -0.46 -13.09 8.30
N MET A 198 -1.05 -12.37 7.33
CA MET A 198 -0.28 -11.87 6.18
C MET A 198 0.78 -10.85 6.57
N PHE A 199 0.50 -10.03 7.58
CA PHE A 199 1.43 -9.07 8.13
C PHE A 199 2.67 -9.78 8.69
N LYS A 200 2.48 -10.85 9.48
CA LYS A 200 3.56 -11.72 9.98
C LYS A 200 4.31 -12.45 8.86
N VAL A 201 3.61 -12.91 7.82
CA VAL A 201 4.26 -13.55 6.66
C VAL A 201 5.18 -12.55 5.95
N CYS A 202 4.70 -11.33 5.67
CA CYS A 202 5.51 -10.32 4.99
C CYS A 202 6.75 -9.96 5.81
N ASP A 203 6.58 -9.79 7.13
CA ASP A 203 7.68 -9.53 8.05
C ASP A 203 8.78 -10.60 8.01
N TYR A 204 8.39 -11.87 7.96
CA TYR A 204 9.33 -12.99 7.91
C TYR A 204 9.96 -13.19 6.53
N GLU A 205 9.19 -13.05 5.45
CA GLU A 205 9.60 -13.42 4.09
C GLU A 205 10.40 -12.31 3.39
N ILE A 206 10.13 -11.03 3.64
CA ILE A 206 10.85 -9.93 2.98
C ILE A 206 12.36 -9.99 3.23
N PRO A 207 12.86 -10.25 4.46
CA PRO A 207 14.29 -10.46 4.70
C PRO A 207 14.89 -11.66 3.96
N LEU A 208 14.09 -12.68 3.63
CA LEU A 208 14.52 -13.86 2.86
C LEU A 208 14.58 -13.58 1.35
N TYR A 209 13.76 -12.64 0.88
CA TYR A 209 13.67 -12.22 -0.51
C TYR A 209 13.92 -10.70 -0.66
N PRO A 210 15.13 -10.21 -0.29
CA PRO A 210 15.43 -8.79 -0.36
C PRO A 210 15.34 -8.27 -1.79
N SER A 211 14.75 -7.10 -1.96
CA SER A 211 14.54 -6.46 -3.26
C SER A 211 14.99 -5.01 -3.18
N TYR A 212 16.00 -4.65 -3.95
CA TYR A 212 16.58 -3.30 -3.96
C TYR A 212 16.36 -2.56 -5.27
N ASP A 213 15.98 -3.27 -6.34
CA ASP A 213 15.67 -2.66 -7.64
C ASP A 213 14.19 -2.26 -7.67
N GLU A 214 13.93 -0.98 -7.94
CA GLU A 214 12.58 -0.40 -8.05
C GLU A 214 11.87 -0.80 -9.35
N ASN A 215 12.65 -1.22 -10.36
CA ASN A 215 12.10 -1.61 -11.65
C ASN A 215 11.59 -3.06 -11.66
N ASP A 216 12.03 -3.87 -10.69
CA ASP A 216 11.64 -5.28 -10.58
C ASP A 216 10.34 -5.43 -9.79
N LYS A 217 9.21 -5.18 -10.45
CA LYS A 217 7.87 -5.27 -9.85
C LYS A 217 7.31 -6.69 -9.77
N ASP A 218 7.96 -7.65 -10.43
CA ASP A 218 7.48 -9.03 -10.54
C ASP A 218 8.22 -10.01 -9.63
N SER A 219 9.33 -9.59 -9.01
CA SER A 219 10.00 -10.38 -7.98
C SER A 219 9.09 -10.69 -6.78
N ILE A 220 9.39 -11.81 -6.13
CA ILE A 220 8.73 -12.24 -4.88
C ILE A 220 8.84 -11.10 -3.85
N GLY A 221 10.03 -10.52 -3.69
CA GLY A 221 10.29 -9.43 -2.78
C GLY A 221 9.44 -8.19 -3.07
N ALA A 222 9.33 -7.75 -4.33
CA ALA A 222 8.48 -6.62 -4.69
C ALA A 222 6.99 -6.88 -4.42
N VAL A 223 6.48 -8.05 -4.81
CA VAL A 223 5.07 -8.42 -4.57
C VAL A 223 4.75 -8.47 -3.07
N LEU A 224 5.66 -8.98 -2.24
CA LEU A 224 5.51 -9.00 -0.79
C LEU A 224 5.54 -7.59 -0.18
N ARG A 225 6.40 -6.70 -0.68
CA ARG A 225 6.50 -5.29 -0.21
C ARG A 225 5.25 -4.49 -0.57
N GLU A 226 4.71 -4.66 -1.77
CA GLU A 226 3.44 -4.05 -2.19
C GLU A 226 2.29 -4.54 -1.29
N CYS A 227 2.19 -5.86 -1.08
CA CYS A 227 1.20 -6.46 -0.20
C CYS A 227 1.31 -5.96 1.25
N LEU A 228 2.54 -5.89 1.80
CA LEU A 228 2.78 -5.33 3.13
C LEU A 228 2.28 -3.89 3.24
N THR A 229 2.59 -3.06 2.24
CA THR A 229 2.20 -1.65 2.20
C THR A 229 0.69 -1.50 2.18
N ALA A 230 -0.01 -2.27 1.33
CA ALA A 230 -1.47 -2.28 1.28
C ALA A 230 -2.08 -2.78 2.60
N ASN A 231 -1.50 -3.80 3.21
CA ASN A 231 -1.96 -4.35 4.49
C ASN A 231 -1.79 -3.32 5.64
N LEU A 232 -0.63 -2.66 5.72
CA LEU A 232 -0.38 -1.57 6.67
C LEU A 232 -1.43 -0.47 6.56
N LYS A 233 -1.74 0.00 5.35
CA LYS A 233 -2.74 1.05 5.12
C LYS A 233 -4.15 0.65 5.59
N VAL A 234 -4.56 -0.59 5.32
CA VAL A 234 -5.84 -1.11 5.81
C VAL A 234 -5.84 -1.20 7.34
N LEU A 235 -4.77 -1.74 7.95
CA LEU A 235 -4.63 -1.81 9.40
C LEU A 235 -4.62 -0.44 10.07
N ILE A 236 -4.00 0.57 9.45
CA ILE A 236 -4.02 1.96 9.93
C ILE A 236 -5.46 2.49 9.97
N ASN A 237 -6.22 2.32 8.89
CA ASN A 237 -7.61 2.78 8.84
C ASN A 237 -8.50 2.05 9.86
N LEU A 238 -8.30 0.73 10.03
CA LEU A 238 -9.09 -0.09 10.96
C LEU A 238 -8.65 0.04 12.43
N SER A 239 -7.43 0.48 12.70
CA SER A 239 -6.90 0.68 14.05
C SER A 239 -7.27 2.02 14.67
N HIS A 240 -7.75 2.97 13.87
CA HIS A 240 -8.16 4.28 14.35
C HIS A 240 -9.40 4.17 15.24
N ASP A 241 -9.29 4.64 16.48
CA ASP A 241 -10.41 4.71 17.42
C ASP A 241 -11.25 5.97 17.17
N SER A 242 -12.57 5.79 17.14
CA SER A 242 -13.53 6.89 16.96
C SER A 242 -14.25 7.15 18.27
N ASN A 243 -14.58 8.42 18.55
CA ASN A 243 -15.37 8.82 19.72
C ASN A 243 -14.81 8.35 21.08
N GLN A 244 -13.48 8.20 21.20
CA GLN A 244 -12.77 7.70 22.39
C GLN A 244 -13.16 6.27 22.82
N ILE A 245 -13.74 5.48 21.91
CA ILE A 245 -14.06 4.07 22.17
C ILE A 245 -12.94 3.21 21.60
N THR A 246 -12.30 2.41 22.46
CA THR A 246 -11.27 1.45 22.04
C THR A 246 -11.89 0.27 21.30
N HIS A 247 -11.93 0.40 19.98
CA HIS A 247 -12.48 -0.60 19.07
C HIS A 247 -11.42 -1.06 18.08
N GLY A 248 -10.85 -0.13 17.31
CA GLY A 248 -9.81 -0.41 16.33
C GLY A 248 -8.46 -0.71 16.97
N SER A 249 -8.08 0.05 18.01
CA SER A 249 -6.78 -0.12 18.67
C SER A 249 -6.60 -1.50 19.32
N LYS A 250 -7.69 -2.25 19.57
CA LYS A 250 -7.62 -3.64 20.08
C LYS A 250 -6.89 -4.61 19.14
N ILE A 251 -6.70 -4.24 17.87
CA ILE A 251 -5.82 -4.98 16.96
C ILE A 251 -4.44 -5.20 17.57
N GLY A 252 -3.90 -4.21 18.31
CA GLY A 252 -2.59 -4.30 18.97
C GLY A 252 -2.50 -5.37 20.07
N GLN A 253 -3.63 -5.81 20.61
CA GLN A 253 -3.69 -6.84 21.66
C GLN A 253 -3.68 -8.26 21.10
N LYS A 254 -3.82 -8.41 19.77
CA LYS A 254 -3.71 -9.71 19.11
C LYS A 254 -2.25 -10.18 19.15
N ASP A 255 -2.10 -11.48 19.34
CA ASP A 255 -0.80 -12.12 19.50
C ASP A 255 0.21 -11.70 18.42
N GLY A 256 1.39 -11.27 18.86
CA GLY A 256 2.53 -10.89 18.01
C GLY A 256 2.35 -9.64 17.16
N VAL A 257 1.23 -8.91 17.22
CA VAL A 257 1.05 -7.69 16.39
C VAL A 257 2.09 -6.64 16.75
N ILE A 258 2.25 -6.31 18.03
CA ILE A 258 3.22 -5.32 18.49
C ILE A 258 4.65 -5.71 18.11
N ASP A 259 5.06 -6.95 18.35
CA ASP A 259 6.40 -7.44 18.03
C ASP A 259 6.67 -7.38 16.53
N THR A 260 5.72 -7.83 15.70
CA THR A 260 5.83 -7.77 14.23
C THR A 260 5.86 -6.33 13.72
N THR A 261 5.02 -5.43 14.25
CA THR A 261 5.04 -4.02 13.85
C THR A 261 6.38 -3.35 14.21
N LEU A 262 6.94 -3.65 15.38
CA LEU A 262 8.27 -3.17 15.78
C LEU A 262 9.39 -3.76 14.92
N HIS A 263 9.30 -5.04 14.56
CA HIS A 263 10.28 -5.69 13.68
C HIS A 263 10.25 -5.09 12.28
N ILE A 264 9.06 -4.89 11.69
CA ILE A 264 8.91 -4.20 10.42
C ILE A 264 9.53 -2.81 10.48
N PHE A 265 9.27 -2.03 11.54
CA PHE A 265 9.84 -0.69 11.66
C PHE A 265 11.37 -0.70 11.73
N LEU A 266 11.94 -1.62 12.51
CA LEU A 266 13.37 -1.61 12.86
C LEU A 266 14.25 -2.40 11.89
N LYS A 267 13.69 -3.35 11.11
CA LYS A 267 14.46 -4.29 10.30
C LYS A 267 14.08 -4.32 8.82
N VAL A 268 12.79 -4.31 8.48
CA VAL A 268 12.36 -4.41 7.08
C VAL A 268 12.97 -3.31 6.17
N PRO A 269 13.15 -2.04 6.60
CA PRO A 269 13.82 -1.01 5.80
C PRO A 269 15.25 -1.35 5.32
N GLU A 270 15.92 -2.36 5.90
CA GLU A 270 17.23 -2.85 5.44
C GLU A 270 17.15 -3.70 4.16
N TYR A 271 15.95 -4.18 3.79
CA TYR A 271 15.72 -5.16 2.71
C TYR A 271 14.86 -4.62 1.55
N VAL A 272 14.60 -3.32 1.54
CA VAL A 272 13.76 -2.62 0.55
C VAL A 272 14.56 -1.52 -0.19
N PRO A 273 14.11 -1.08 -1.37
CA PRO A 273 14.74 0.02 -2.12
C PRO A 273 14.75 1.30 -1.29
N HIS A 274 15.72 2.17 -1.58
CA HIS A 274 15.94 3.40 -0.82
C HIS A 274 14.68 4.27 -0.74
N ASP A 275 13.96 4.44 -1.85
CA ASP A 275 12.84 5.37 -1.94
C ASP A 275 11.57 4.85 -1.23
N GLU A 276 11.50 3.55 -0.93
CA GLU A 276 10.38 2.95 -0.20
C GLU A 276 10.62 2.86 1.32
N LYS A 277 11.86 3.08 1.79
CA LYS A 277 12.19 3.00 3.23
C LYS A 277 11.34 3.96 4.04
N PHE A 278 11.24 5.20 3.58
CA PHE A 278 10.47 6.23 4.27
C PHE A 278 9.00 5.82 4.41
N ASP A 279 8.37 5.38 3.32
CA ASP A 279 6.96 5.01 3.31
C ASP A 279 6.66 3.86 4.29
N ILE A 280 7.48 2.79 4.29
CA ILE A 280 7.32 1.66 5.21
C ILE A 280 7.50 2.13 6.65
N MET A 281 8.55 2.91 6.95
CA MET A 281 8.79 3.40 8.30
C MET A 281 7.65 4.31 8.79
N PHE A 282 7.17 5.21 7.93
CA PHE A 282 6.10 6.15 8.24
C PHE A 282 4.77 5.44 8.49
N LEU A 283 4.38 4.51 7.62
CA LEU A 283 3.16 3.71 7.80
C LEU A 283 3.22 2.87 9.08
N THR A 284 4.37 2.26 9.36
CA THR A 284 4.53 1.43 10.55
C THR A 284 4.46 2.25 11.84
N LEU A 285 5.08 3.44 11.88
CA LEU A 285 4.94 4.36 13.01
C LEU A 285 3.52 4.88 13.16
N THR A 286 2.83 5.17 12.06
CA THR A 286 1.42 5.58 12.08
C THR A 286 0.54 4.50 12.71
N LEU A 287 0.75 3.24 12.34
CA LEU A 287 0.05 2.12 12.96
C LEU A 287 0.36 2.03 14.47
N LEU A 288 1.63 2.08 14.87
CA LEU A 288 2.00 2.03 16.29
C LEU A 288 1.36 3.16 17.09
N ILE A 289 1.34 4.38 16.55
CA ILE A 289 0.71 5.55 17.18
C ILE A 289 -0.79 5.31 17.33
N ASN A 290 -1.50 4.90 16.26
CA ASN A 290 -2.94 4.58 16.34
C ASN A 290 -3.23 3.53 17.42
N LEU A 291 -2.37 2.51 17.52
CA LEU A 291 -2.54 1.45 18.52
C LEU A 291 -2.37 1.96 19.95
N VAL A 292 -1.53 2.96 20.23
CA VAL A 292 -1.25 3.41 21.61
C VAL A 292 -1.92 4.71 22.02
N GLU A 293 -2.40 5.51 21.07
CA GLU A 293 -2.90 6.86 21.33
C GLU A 293 -3.94 6.88 22.46
N ILE A 294 -4.89 5.94 22.42
CA ILE A 294 -5.95 5.82 23.44
C ILE A 294 -5.78 4.55 24.30
N ASN A 295 -5.15 3.50 23.78
CA ASN A 295 -5.15 2.18 24.41
C ASN A 295 -3.97 1.98 25.37
N MET A 296 -4.24 2.07 26.68
CA MET A 296 -3.26 1.88 27.75
C MET A 296 -2.63 0.48 27.80
N GLU A 297 -3.37 -0.56 27.41
CA GLU A 297 -2.83 -1.93 27.37
C GLU A 297 -1.76 -2.04 26.29
N ASN A 298 -2.01 -1.46 25.11
CA ASN A 298 -1.01 -1.43 24.05
C ASN A 298 0.23 -0.62 24.43
N ARG A 299 0.09 0.49 25.17
CA ARG A 299 1.25 1.23 25.71
C ARG A 299 2.14 0.33 26.57
N LYS A 300 1.54 -0.48 27.45
CA LYS A 300 2.26 -1.45 28.28
C LYS A 300 2.93 -2.54 27.43
N LEU A 301 2.21 -3.07 26.44
CA LEU A 301 2.76 -4.07 25.53
C LEU A 301 4.00 -3.55 24.80
N ILE A 302 3.98 -2.31 24.27
CA ILE A 302 5.17 -1.72 23.64
C ILE A 302 6.29 -1.47 24.66
N ALA A 303 5.96 -1.02 25.87
CA ALA A 303 6.97 -0.76 26.90
C ALA A 303 7.73 -2.01 27.33
N GLU A 304 7.06 -3.16 27.32
CA GLU A 304 7.61 -4.46 27.69
C GLU A 304 8.17 -5.24 26.48
N ALA A 305 7.90 -4.78 25.25
CA ALA A 305 8.35 -5.41 24.03
C ALA A 305 9.87 -5.40 23.91
N LYS A 306 10.41 -6.45 23.29
CA LYS A 306 11.84 -6.59 23.02
C LYS A 306 12.18 -6.02 21.66
N ALA A 307 13.35 -5.43 21.54
CA ALA A 307 13.90 -5.10 20.24
C ALA A 307 14.18 -6.40 19.45
N PRO A 308 14.06 -6.36 18.11
CA PRO A 308 14.43 -7.49 17.28
C PRO A 308 15.89 -7.88 17.44
N ASP A 309 16.18 -9.18 17.33
CA ASP A 309 17.54 -9.70 17.43
C ASP A 309 18.39 -9.12 16.28
N THR A 310 19.35 -8.25 16.60
CA THR A 310 20.37 -7.85 15.64
C THR A 310 21.30 -9.05 15.43
N SER A 311 21.33 -9.58 14.22
CA SER A 311 22.19 -10.67 13.78
C SER A 311 23.68 -10.28 13.73
N ASP A 312 24.20 -9.59 14.74
CA ASP A 312 25.63 -9.48 14.98
C ASP A 312 26.03 -10.60 15.96
N VAL A 313 26.57 -11.64 15.34
CA VAL A 313 27.05 -12.87 15.96
C VAL A 313 28.16 -12.53 16.97
N HIS A 314 28.06 -13.11 18.17
CA HIS A 314 29.04 -13.08 19.26
C HIS A 314 29.00 -11.88 20.20
N HIS A 315 27.89 -11.69 20.91
CA HIS A 315 27.96 -11.51 22.36
C HIS A 315 26.62 -11.94 22.97
N ASP A 316 26.68 -12.47 24.19
CA ASP A 316 25.57 -12.78 25.09
C ASP A 316 24.85 -11.48 25.52
N SER A 317 24.47 -10.66 24.53
CA SER A 317 23.85 -9.36 24.67
C SER A 317 22.44 -9.59 25.18
N MET A 318 22.14 -9.09 26.39
CA MET A 318 20.75 -8.94 26.82
C MET A 318 19.95 -8.37 25.65
N LYS A 319 18.84 -9.02 25.28
CA LYS A 319 17.90 -8.47 24.31
C LYS A 319 17.49 -7.09 24.81
N SER A 320 17.82 -6.04 24.07
CA SER A 320 17.44 -4.67 24.41
C SER A 320 15.93 -4.50 24.34
N PHE A 321 15.39 -3.55 25.09
CA PHE A 321 13.97 -3.22 25.00
C PHE A 321 13.68 -2.47 23.69
N ALA A 322 12.45 -2.61 23.18
CA ALA A 322 12.02 -1.89 21.98
C ALA A 322 12.15 -0.37 22.15
N ILE A 323 11.87 0.15 23.35
CA ILE A 323 12.06 1.58 23.68
C ILE A 323 13.50 2.02 23.45
N GLU A 324 14.50 1.23 23.85
CA GLU A 324 15.91 1.59 23.66
C GLU A 324 16.26 1.65 22.16
N ALA A 325 15.74 0.72 21.36
CA ALA A 325 15.91 0.73 19.92
C ALA A 325 15.22 1.93 19.26
N LEU A 326 14.02 2.30 19.71
CA LEU A 326 13.29 3.50 19.25
C LEU A 326 14.07 4.78 19.57
N VAL A 327 14.57 4.93 20.79
CA VAL A 327 15.38 6.09 21.20
C VAL A 327 16.67 6.17 20.39
N LYS A 328 17.34 5.03 20.15
CA LYS A 328 18.52 4.99 19.27
C LYS A 328 18.19 5.41 17.84
N MET A 329 17.08 4.92 17.30
CA MET A 329 16.62 5.29 15.96
C MET A 329 16.27 6.78 15.89
N PHE A 330 15.64 7.36 16.93
CA PHE A 330 15.37 8.79 17.00
C PHE A 330 16.64 9.63 16.81
N PHE A 331 17.69 9.36 17.60
CA PHE A 331 18.95 10.10 17.48
C PHE A 331 19.65 9.83 16.13
N GLN A 332 19.56 8.61 15.61
CA GLN A 332 20.09 8.30 14.29
C GLN A 332 19.40 9.14 13.20
N GLN A 333 18.07 9.25 13.23
CA GLN A 333 17.32 10.06 12.26
C GLN A 333 17.61 11.55 12.42
N GLU A 334 17.77 12.04 13.65
CA GLU A 334 18.16 13.43 13.91
C GLU A 334 19.54 13.77 13.32
N GLU A 335 20.54 12.90 13.52
CA GLU A 335 21.88 13.10 12.97
C GLU A 335 21.92 12.99 11.44
N LEU A 336 21.11 12.10 10.84
CA LEU A 336 20.94 12.03 9.40
C LEU A 336 20.29 13.30 8.85
N ALA A 337 19.24 13.81 9.50
CA ALA A 337 18.60 15.07 9.12
C ALA A 337 19.60 16.23 9.13
N LYS A 338 20.36 16.41 10.23
CA LYS A 338 21.41 17.45 10.33
C LYS A 338 22.48 17.31 9.25
N THR A 339 22.84 16.07 8.89
CA THR A 339 23.82 15.79 7.84
C THR A 339 23.30 16.23 6.47
N GLU A 340 22.04 15.94 6.14
CA GLU A 340 21.43 16.38 4.87
C GLU A 340 21.18 17.90 4.85
N GLU A 341 20.86 18.53 5.99
CA GLU A 341 20.77 19.99 6.11
C GLU A 341 22.13 20.64 5.81
N LYS A 342 23.20 20.15 6.45
CA LYS A 342 24.55 20.66 6.21
C LYS A 342 24.97 20.50 4.73
N LYS A 343 24.65 19.37 4.10
CA LYS A 343 24.91 19.18 2.66
C LYS A 343 24.13 20.19 1.81
N THR A 344 22.88 20.49 2.19
CA THR A 344 22.04 21.49 1.52
C THR A 344 22.68 22.88 1.63
N ASP A 345 23.17 23.26 2.81
CA ASP A 345 23.87 24.52 3.03
C ASP A 345 25.17 24.62 2.21
N GLU A 346 25.99 23.55 2.18
CA GLU A 346 27.21 23.49 1.36
C GLU A 346 26.91 23.68 -0.15
N ILE A 347 25.75 23.22 -0.63
CA ILE A 347 25.30 23.45 -2.01
C ILE A 347 24.93 24.92 -2.22
N LEU A 348 24.19 25.53 -1.29
CA LEU A 348 23.75 26.92 -1.36
C LEU A 348 24.95 27.90 -1.30
N ASP A 349 25.93 27.60 -0.46
CA ASP A 349 27.17 28.38 -0.32
C ASP A 349 28.13 28.18 -1.51
N GLY A 350 27.84 27.20 -2.38
CA GLY A 350 28.62 26.90 -3.58
C GLY A 350 29.95 26.22 -3.28
N GLU A 351 30.06 25.56 -2.12
CA GLU A 351 31.21 24.75 -1.68
C GLU A 351 31.06 23.27 -2.06
N ASN A 352 29.90 22.87 -2.60
CA ASN A 352 29.64 21.50 -3.01
C ASN A 352 30.58 21.04 -4.15
N LYS A 353 31.24 19.89 -3.92
CA LYS A 353 32.15 19.22 -4.86
C LYS A 353 31.45 18.34 -5.90
N GLN A 354 30.14 18.11 -5.77
CA GLN A 354 29.40 17.20 -6.65
C GLN A 354 28.99 17.83 -7.99
N THR A 355 28.93 19.16 -8.08
CA THR A 355 28.55 19.89 -9.28
C THR A 355 29.62 20.93 -9.63
N GLU A 356 30.39 20.70 -10.70
CA GLU A 356 31.40 21.65 -11.16
C GLU A 356 30.74 22.85 -11.85
N LYS A 357 31.08 24.06 -11.40
CA LYS A 357 30.62 25.30 -12.04
C LYS A 357 31.18 25.36 -13.47
N PRO A 358 30.33 25.52 -14.50
CA PRO A 358 30.81 25.68 -15.87
C PRO A 358 31.71 26.93 -15.99
N ALA A 359 32.70 26.86 -16.89
CA ALA A 359 33.62 27.97 -17.15
C ALA A 359 32.85 29.21 -17.61
N LYS A 360 33.38 30.42 -17.37
CA LYS A 360 32.70 31.69 -17.73
C LYS A 360 32.32 31.81 -19.21
N ASP A 361 33.06 31.12 -20.08
CA ASP A 361 32.86 31.15 -21.53
C ASP A 361 32.02 29.95 -22.04
N ALA A 362 31.44 29.17 -21.13
CA ALA A 362 30.63 28.01 -21.50
C ALA A 362 29.32 28.44 -22.19
N PRO A 363 28.74 27.58 -23.05
CA PRO A 363 27.46 27.85 -23.69
C PRO A 363 26.37 28.10 -22.64
N LEU A 364 25.42 29.01 -22.93
CA LEU A 364 24.27 29.28 -22.05
C LEU A 364 23.53 28.01 -21.62
N LYS A 365 23.42 27.01 -22.51
CA LYS A 365 22.84 25.69 -22.21
C LYS A 365 23.54 24.96 -21.06
N ALA A 366 24.88 25.05 -20.97
CA ALA A 366 25.64 24.43 -19.89
C ALA A 366 25.39 25.13 -18.54
N HIS A 367 25.24 26.46 -18.55
CA HIS A 367 24.83 27.20 -17.35
C HIS A 367 23.40 26.86 -16.91
N THR A 368 22.46 26.75 -17.86
CA THR A 368 21.08 26.33 -17.56
C THR A 368 21.03 24.93 -16.97
N GLN A 369 21.74 23.96 -17.59
CA GLN A 369 21.81 22.59 -17.10
C GLN A 369 22.42 22.52 -15.70
N TYR A 370 23.52 23.24 -15.44
CA TYR A 370 24.11 23.33 -14.10
C TYR A 370 23.13 23.85 -13.05
N ILE A 371 22.34 24.88 -13.39
CA ILE A 371 21.31 25.42 -12.49
C ILE A 371 20.22 24.38 -12.24
N GLU A 372 19.72 23.70 -13.27
CA GLU A 372 18.70 22.65 -13.17
C GLU A 372 19.18 21.48 -12.30
N GLU A 373 20.42 21.00 -12.52
CA GLU A 373 21.04 19.94 -11.72
C GLU A 373 21.24 20.37 -10.25
N THR A 374 21.66 21.61 -10.02
CA THR A 374 21.81 22.15 -8.66
C THR A 374 20.46 22.24 -7.95
N ILE A 375 19.41 22.70 -8.64
CA ILE A 375 18.04 22.75 -8.09
C ILE A 375 17.55 21.33 -7.78
N ALA A 376 17.74 20.37 -8.69
CA ALA A 376 17.33 18.99 -8.47
C ALA A 376 18.02 18.39 -7.24
N LEU A 377 19.33 18.62 -7.09
CA LEU A 377 20.09 18.16 -5.94
C LEU A 377 19.61 18.82 -4.63
N LEU A 378 19.34 20.13 -4.64
CA LEU A 378 18.79 20.83 -3.48
C LEU A 378 17.42 20.27 -3.06
N VAL A 379 16.54 20.00 -4.03
CA VAL A 379 15.21 19.44 -3.77
C VAL A 379 15.33 18.02 -3.20
N GLU A 380 16.21 17.19 -3.76
CA GLU A 380 16.46 15.84 -3.25
C GLU A 380 16.96 15.87 -1.80
N LYS A 381 17.95 16.71 -1.50
CA LYS A 381 18.55 16.83 -0.16
C LYS A 381 17.58 17.37 0.87
N ALA A 382 16.81 18.41 0.51
CA ALA A 382 15.73 18.91 1.35
C ALA A 382 14.64 17.85 1.59
N GLY A 383 14.32 17.05 0.56
CA GLY A 383 13.39 15.92 0.68
C GLY A 383 13.86 14.87 1.68
N GLN A 384 15.13 14.45 1.59
CA GLN A 384 15.75 13.48 2.51
C GLN A 384 15.79 14.03 3.95
N ASN A 385 16.17 15.30 4.14
CA ASN A 385 16.12 15.95 5.46
C ASN A 385 14.70 15.92 6.06
N MET A 386 13.68 16.25 5.25
CA MET A 386 12.28 16.22 5.68
C MET A 386 11.83 14.82 6.09
N GLN A 387 12.22 13.79 5.32
CA GLN A 387 11.91 12.39 5.64
C GLN A 387 12.49 11.99 7.00
N HIS A 388 13.78 12.23 7.23
CA HIS A 388 14.45 11.94 8.51
C HIS A 388 13.80 12.67 9.69
N THR A 389 13.51 13.96 9.52
CA THR A 389 12.85 14.80 10.55
C THR A 389 11.45 14.29 10.89
N MET A 390 10.69 13.86 9.88
CA MET A 390 9.34 13.33 10.06
C MET A 390 9.35 12.00 10.82
N ILE A 391 10.24 11.07 10.46
CA ILE A 391 10.41 9.80 11.18
C ILE A 391 10.82 10.05 12.64
N ALA A 392 11.82 10.93 12.88
CA ALA A 392 12.23 11.29 14.24
C ALA A 392 11.05 11.86 15.06
N SER A 393 10.24 12.72 14.45
CA SER A 393 9.06 13.31 15.09
C SER A 393 8.02 12.25 15.48
N TYR A 394 7.74 11.29 14.59
CA TYR A 394 6.78 10.22 14.87
C TYR A 394 7.28 9.25 15.95
N ILE A 395 8.59 8.96 15.98
CA ILE A 395 9.19 8.20 17.09
C ILE A 395 9.01 8.96 18.41
N ALA A 396 9.24 10.28 18.43
CA ALA A 396 9.07 11.10 19.62
C ALA A 396 7.61 11.12 20.10
N ILE A 397 6.64 11.20 19.19
CA ILE A 397 5.20 11.10 19.51
C ILE A 397 4.88 9.74 20.13
N LEU A 398 5.34 8.66 19.51
CA LEU A 398 5.15 7.30 20.01
C LEU A 398 5.73 7.13 21.42
N LEU A 399 6.99 7.55 21.64
CA LEU A 399 7.63 7.54 22.95
C LEU A 399 6.88 8.41 23.96
N GLY A 400 6.35 9.55 23.52
CA GLY A 400 5.47 10.41 24.31
C GLY A 400 4.25 9.64 24.82
N TYR A 401 3.49 8.99 23.93
CA TYR A 401 2.34 8.18 24.34
C TYR A 401 2.70 7.04 25.28
N ILE A 402 3.84 6.37 25.07
CA ILE A 402 4.30 5.27 25.93
C ILE A 402 4.67 5.76 27.34
N THR A 403 5.20 6.97 27.45
CA THR A 403 5.72 7.54 28.72
C THR A 403 4.75 8.47 29.43
N MET A 404 3.66 8.89 28.78
CA MET A 404 2.65 9.75 29.39
C MET A 404 2.02 9.06 30.61
N ASP A 405 2.11 9.71 31.77
CA ASP A 405 1.37 9.31 32.97
C ASP A 405 -0.12 9.50 32.70
N ASP A 406 -0.86 8.39 32.68
CA ASP A 406 -2.32 8.44 32.66
C ASP A 406 -2.79 8.99 34.01
N LYS A 407 -3.12 10.29 34.04
CA LYS A 407 -3.93 10.84 35.13
C LYS A 407 -5.26 10.10 35.09
N VAL A 408 -5.42 9.14 36.01
CA VAL A 408 -6.68 8.47 36.28
C VAL A 408 -7.72 9.56 36.52
N ILE A 409 -8.56 9.83 35.53
CA ILE A 409 -9.77 10.63 35.73
C ILE A 409 -10.72 9.69 36.48
N ASN A 410 -10.58 9.71 37.82
CA ASN A 410 -11.47 9.01 38.74
C ASN A 410 -12.91 9.50 38.62
#